data_AF-A0A9Q1DUP8-F1
#
_entry.id   AF-A0A9Q1DUP8-F1
#
_cell.length_a   1.000
_cell.length_b   1.000
_cell.length_c   1.000
_cell.angle_alpha   90.00
_cell.angle_beta   90.00
_cell.angle_gamma   90.00
#
_symmetry.space_group_name_H-M   'P 1'
#
loop_
_entity.id
_entity.type
_entity.pdbx_description
1 polymer ?
#
loop_
_entity_poly.entity_id
_entity_poly.type
_entity_poly.pdbx_seq_one_letter_code
_entity_poly.pdbx_strand_id
1 'polypeptide(L)'
;MKLDLSFLKPNVNLVYLVQSITVVIVLLVTEHLTEEHFTCQCNGWSTVFVWLYFVMPAVGSSTFVWSLQQRKIFMTKSCSKCCSEGQICRCLHSWWDAQYPGLCWIVILLIDGKYAACGMYSNCDSTMTTVKITSLGMEVNILISKTIGFIVLAAIVLIHLIYQLWDSCCQSHEGRYKEMYNAQLEKDKEKLVMKYIKKCSENRAARYEREVEKMTKGILAGGGQGLPHQRIAESQSAGEDGDHPEDEVVPLQTIAESQSAGGGGNGICEEDIALERILVIIDKACHLKKR
;
A
#
# COMPACT_ATOMS: atom_id res chain seq x y z
N MET A 1 31.20 32.81 4.83
CA MET A 1 29.94 32.08 5.08
C MET A 1 30.13 30.66 4.52
N LYS A 2 30.39 29.66 5.37
CA LYS A 2 30.53 28.26 4.93
C LYS A 2 29.13 27.65 4.91
N LEU A 3 28.59 27.42 3.71
CA LEU A 3 27.39 26.60 3.54
C LEU A 3 27.80 25.16 3.80
N ASP A 4 27.42 24.65 4.96
CA ASP A 4 27.68 23.28 5.36
C ASP A 4 26.70 22.36 4.61
N LEU A 5 27.12 21.88 3.43
CA LEU A 5 26.37 20.91 2.61
C LEU A 5 26.30 19.52 3.27
N SER A 6 26.80 19.34 4.49
CA SER A 6 26.62 18.10 5.25
C SER A 6 25.16 17.80 5.59
N PHE A 7 24.24 18.77 5.45
CA PHE A 7 22.79 18.53 5.53
C PHE A 7 22.20 17.81 4.29
N LEU A 8 22.92 17.83 3.16
CA LEU A 8 22.61 17.04 1.95
C LEU A 8 23.14 15.60 2.04
N LYS A 9 23.59 15.14 3.22
CA LYS A 9 24.06 13.78 3.44
C LYS A 9 22.97 12.78 3.00
N PRO A 10 23.28 11.90 2.04
CA PRO A 10 22.27 11.17 1.29
C PRO A 10 21.78 9.99 2.12
N ASN A 11 20.74 10.21 2.91
CA ASN A 11 19.75 9.15 3.15
C ASN A 11 18.68 9.25 2.06
N VAL A 12 19.11 9.33 0.79
CA VAL A 12 18.19 9.06 -0.32
C VAL A 12 17.83 7.60 -0.14
N ASN A 13 16.63 7.35 0.39
CA ASN A 13 16.18 6.03 0.73
C ASN A 13 16.25 5.22 -0.57
N LEU A 14 17.19 4.27 -0.67
CA LEU A 14 17.44 3.50 -1.90
C LEU A 14 16.13 2.92 -2.44
N VAL A 15 15.22 2.54 -1.54
CA VAL A 15 13.87 2.08 -1.85
C VAL A 15 13.06 3.13 -2.62
N TYR A 16 13.08 4.40 -2.20
CA TYR A 16 12.37 5.48 -2.88
C TYR A 16 12.97 5.75 -4.26
N LEU A 17 14.31 5.78 -4.37
CA LEU A 17 15.00 5.91 -5.66
C LEU A 17 14.63 4.77 -6.62
N VAL A 18 14.71 3.53 -6.16
CA VAL A 18 14.35 2.35 -6.95
C VAL A 18 12.88 2.41 -7.38
N GLN A 19 11.98 2.83 -6.48
CA GLN A 19 10.57 2.98 -6.79
C GLN A 19 10.33 4.07 -7.86
N SER A 20 10.94 5.26 -7.72
CA SER A 20 10.83 6.34 -8.70
C SER A 20 11.38 5.91 -10.07
N ILE A 21 12.55 5.27 -10.10
CA ILE A 21 13.15 4.75 -11.34
C ILE A 21 12.23 3.71 -11.99
N THR A 22 11.67 2.79 -11.20
CA THR A 22 10.75 1.76 -11.70
C THR A 22 9.51 2.39 -12.33
N VAL A 23 8.93 3.41 -11.70
CA VAL A 23 7.78 4.14 -12.27
C VAL A 23 8.15 4.79 -13.60
N VAL A 24 9.29 5.46 -13.68
CA VAL A 24 9.74 6.09 -14.94
C VAL A 24 9.96 5.05 -16.04
N ILE A 25 10.57 3.90 -15.73
CA ILE A 25 10.75 2.81 -16.70
C ILE A 25 9.40 2.30 -17.21
N VAL A 26 8.44 2.07 -16.32
CA VAL A 26 7.09 1.62 -16.70
C VAL A 26 6.41 2.65 -17.60
N LEU A 27 6.54 3.94 -17.29
CA LEU A 27 5.99 5.01 -18.12
C LEU A 27 6.68 5.08 -19.50
N LEU A 28 8.00 4.89 -19.58
CA LEU A 28 8.72 4.84 -20.86
C LEU A 28 8.30 3.64 -21.71
N VAL A 29 8.13 2.46 -21.11
CA VAL A 29 7.63 1.27 -21.83
C VAL A 29 6.20 1.52 -22.31
N THR A 30 5.35 2.12 -21.47
CA THR A 30 3.97 2.46 -21.83
C THR A 30 3.94 3.46 -22.97
N GLU A 31 4.80 4.49 -22.93
CA GLU A 31 4.91 5.48 -23.99
C GLU A 31 5.32 4.81 -25.31
N HIS A 32 6.36 3.98 -25.29
CA HIS A 32 6.81 3.25 -26.47
C HIS A 32 5.70 2.40 -27.11
N LEU A 33 4.92 1.67 -26.28
CA LEU A 33 3.77 0.90 -26.76
C LEU A 33 2.66 1.79 -27.33
N THR A 34 2.42 2.96 -26.74
CA THR A 34 1.43 3.91 -27.29
C THR A 34 1.92 4.58 -28.58
N GLU A 35 3.22 4.76 -28.73
CA GLU A 35 3.85 5.34 -29.91
C GLU A 35 3.64 4.45 -31.14
N GLU A 36 3.79 3.12 -30.99
CA GLU A 36 3.56 2.15 -32.08
C GLU A 36 2.16 2.25 -32.70
N HIS A 37 1.18 2.70 -31.91
CA HIS A 37 -0.20 2.87 -32.33
C HIS A 37 -0.59 4.32 -32.62
N PHE A 38 0.29 5.29 -32.36
CA PHE A 38 -0.03 6.69 -32.52
C PHE A 38 0.10 7.13 -33.98
N THR A 39 -1.01 7.54 -34.57
CA THR A 39 -1.03 8.17 -35.89
C THR A 39 -1.59 9.58 -35.77
N CYS A 40 -0.80 10.58 -36.15
CA CYS A 40 -1.26 11.96 -36.21
C CYS A 40 -2.32 12.11 -37.31
N GLN A 41 -3.57 12.39 -36.92
CA GLN A 41 -4.64 12.64 -37.88
C GLN A 41 -4.70 14.12 -38.23
N CYS A 42 -4.80 14.42 -39.52
CA CYS A 42 -5.02 15.75 -40.05
C CYS A 42 -6.53 16.08 -40.12
N ASN A 43 -7.19 16.14 -38.97
CA ASN A 43 -8.59 16.54 -38.88
C ASN A 43 -8.78 17.60 -37.78
N GLY A 44 -9.94 18.28 -37.77
CA GLY A 44 -10.24 19.30 -36.74
C GLY A 44 -10.30 18.76 -35.30
N TRP A 45 -10.20 17.44 -35.13
CA TRP A 45 -10.19 16.75 -33.83
C TRP A 45 -8.79 16.37 -33.36
N SER A 46 -7.74 16.65 -34.16
CA SER A 46 -6.35 16.28 -33.87
C SER A 46 -5.89 16.82 -32.52
N THR A 47 -6.19 18.08 -32.22
CA THR A 47 -5.87 18.73 -30.95
C THR A 47 -6.56 18.03 -29.78
N VAL A 48 -7.85 17.69 -29.91
CA VAL A 48 -8.60 16.99 -28.85
C VAL A 48 -8.02 15.59 -28.62
N PHE A 49 -7.72 14.87 -29.70
CA PHE A 49 -7.12 13.54 -29.62
C PHE A 49 -5.76 13.59 -28.91
N VAL A 50 -4.88 14.52 -29.30
CA VAL A 50 -3.59 14.73 -28.62
C VAL A 50 -3.80 15.05 -27.14
N TRP A 51 -4.70 15.97 -26.80
CA TRP A 51 -5.01 16.29 -25.40
C TRP A 51 -5.47 15.06 -24.59
N LEU A 52 -6.27 14.17 -25.17
CA LEU A 52 -6.68 12.94 -24.51
C LEU A 52 -5.49 12.02 -24.24
N TYR A 53 -4.52 11.91 -25.15
CA TYR A 53 -3.29 11.13 -24.93
C TYR A 53 -2.40 11.71 -23.81
N PHE A 54 -2.39 13.03 -23.64
CA PHE A 54 -1.71 13.66 -22.52
C PHE A 54 -2.45 13.46 -21.20
N VAL A 55 -3.75 13.72 -21.18
CA VAL A 55 -4.53 13.85 -19.94
C VAL A 55 -4.99 12.50 -19.40
N MET A 56 -5.47 11.58 -20.24
CA MET A 56 -6.05 10.32 -19.76
C MET A 56 -5.05 9.45 -18.99
N PRO A 57 -3.83 9.18 -19.48
CA PRO A 57 -2.87 8.37 -18.74
C PRO A 57 -2.33 9.11 -17.50
N ALA A 58 -2.20 10.44 -17.56
CA ALA A 58 -1.80 11.24 -16.42
C ALA A 58 -2.84 11.15 -15.29
N VAL A 59 -4.12 11.36 -15.60
CA VAL A 59 -5.22 11.26 -14.62
C VAL A 59 -5.37 9.82 -14.13
N GLY A 60 -5.28 8.83 -15.02
CA GLY A 60 -5.39 7.41 -14.66
C GLY A 60 -4.29 6.96 -13.70
N SER A 61 -3.04 7.33 -13.96
CA SER A 61 -1.91 7.00 -13.09
C SER A 61 -1.99 7.74 -11.74
N SER A 62 -2.32 9.04 -11.75
CA SER A 62 -2.48 9.82 -10.51
C SER A 62 -3.63 9.29 -9.64
N THR A 63 -4.77 8.98 -10.24
CA THR A 63 -5.94 8.43 -9.51
C THR A 63 -5.64 7.04 -8.96
N PHE A 64 -4.95 6.18 -9.71
CA PHE A 64 -4.55 4.86 -9.23
C PHE A 64 -3.63 4.96 -8.00
N VAL A 65 -2.59 5.81 -8.05
CA VAL A 65 -1.68 6.01 -6.91
C VAL A 65 -2.42 6.61 -5.72
N TRP A 66 -3.29 7.59 -5.95
CA TRP A 66 -4.13 8.18 -4.90
C TRP A 66 -5.01 7.11 -4.22
N SER A 67 -5.67 6.24 -4.99
CA SER A 67 -6.46 5.13 -4.44
C SER A 67 -5.63 4.15 -3.61
N LEU A 68 -4.41 3.84 -4.04
CA LEU A 68 -3.49 2.98 -3.27
C LEU A 68 -3.06 3.64 -1.95
N GLN A 69 -2.78 4.94 -1.96
CA GLN A 69 -2.42 5.70 -0.76
C GLN A 69 -3.60 5.78 0.21
N GLN A 70 -4.79 6.12 -0.28
CA GLN A 70 -6.01 6.18 0.54
C GLN A 70 -6.34 4.83 1.18
N ARG A 71 -6.17 3.71 0.46
CA ARG A 71 -6.36 2.38 1.02
C ARG A 71 -5.43 2.09 2.20
N LYS A 72 -4.16 2.50 2.11
CA LYS A 72 -3.21 2.38 3.23
C LYS A 72 -3.67 3.21 4.42
N ILE A 73 -4.04 4.47 4.18
CA ILE A 73 -4.51 5.40 5.23
C ILE A 73 -5.78 4.86 5.93
N PHE A 74 -6.72 4.32 5.15
CA PHE A 74 -7.97 3.77 5.66
C PHE A 74 -7.77 2.48 6.47
N MET A 75 -6.85 1.60 6.04
CA MET A 75 -6.48 0.41 6.82
C MET A 75 -5.77 0.78 8.13
N THR A 76 -4.99 1.86 8.15
CA THR A 76 -4.34 2.37 9.35
C THR A 76 -5.26 3.31 10.16
N LYS A 77 -6.48 2.89 10.55
CA LYS A 77 -7.41 3.40 11.60
C LYS A 77 -7.32 4.87 12.13
N SER A 78 -6.77 5.84 11.39
CA SER A 78 -6.37 7.17 11.89
C SER A 78 -7.10 8.30 11.17
N CYS A 79 -8.29 8.00 10.62
CA CYS A 79 -9.06 8.91 9.78
C CYS A 79 -10.09 9.76 10.56
N SER A 80 -9.92 9.99 11.87
CA SER A 80 -10.87 10.78 12.66
C SER A 80 -10.39 12.21 12.98
N LYS A 81 -9.25 12.65 12.45
CA LYS A 81 -8.62 13.91 12.91
C LYS A 81 -8.22 14.90 11.82
N CYS A 82 -8.75 14.81 10.59
CA CYS A 82 -8.46 15.67 9.42
C CYS A 82 -8.52 17.21 9.63
N CYS A 83 -8.86 17.71 10.81
CA CYS A 83 -9.08 19.13 11.13
C CYS A 83 -8.08 19.67 12.18
N SER A 84 -6.78 19.37 12.05
CA SER A 84 -5.74 19.97 12.89
C SER A 84 -4.68 20.66 12.03
N GLU A 85 -4.18 21.83 12.47
CA GLU A 85 -3.23 22.71 11.76
C GLU A 85 -1.95 22.02 11.23
N GLY A 86 -1.59 20.82 11.71
CA GLY A 86 -0.46 20.03 11.20
C GLY A 86 -0.76 19.06 10.05
N GLN A 87 -2.04 18.84 9.71
CA GLN A 87 -2.44 17.83 8.72
C GLN A 87 -2.63 18.36 7.30
N ILE A 88 -2.84 19.66 7.11
CA ILE A 88 -2.91 20.27 5.77
C ILE A 88 -1.61 20.01 5.00
N CYS A 89 -0.46 20.17 5.66
CA CYS A 89 0.85 19.86 5.06
C CYS A 89 0.96 18.38 4.65
N ARG A 90 0.45 17.44 5.47
CA ARG A 90 0.46 16.00 5.14
C ARG A 90 -0.47 15.66 3.97
N CYS A 91 -1.65 16.27 3.90
CA CYS A 91 -2.58 16.07 2.79
C CYS A 91 -2.01 16.62 1.48
N LEU A 92 -1.41 17.81 1.51
CA LEU A 92 -0.70 18.40 0.37
C LEU A 92 0.48 17.53 -0.07
N HIS A 93 1.24 16.97 0.88
CA HIS A 93 2.34 16.06 0.57
C HIS A 93 1.85 14.81 -0.16
N SER A 94 0.83 14.13 0.40
CA SER A 94 0.24 12.94 -0.22
C SER A 94 -0.32 13.25 -1.60
N TRP A 95 -0.96 14.42 -1.77
CA TRP A 95 -1.48 14.85 -3.06
C TRP A 95 -0.36 15.09 -4.07
N TRP A 96 0.72 15.77 -3.66
CA TRP A 96 1.89 16.00 -4.51
C TRP A 96 2.54 14.68 -4.96
N ASP A 97 2.72 13.74 -4.03
CA ASP A 97 3.27 12.41 -4.32
C ASP A 97 2.39 11.62 -5.28
N ALA A 98 1.06 11.75 -5.18
CA ALA A 98 0.14 11.09 -6.09
C ALA A 98 0.18 11.68 -7.51
N GLN A 99 0.52 12.97 -7.68
CA GLN A 99 0.62 13.60 -9.01
C GLN A 99 1.94 13.31 -9.72
N TYR A 100 2.99 12.89 -9.01
CA TYR A 100 4.30 12.60 -9.57
C TYR A 100 4.27 11.73 -10.85
N PRO A 101 3.61 10.55 -10.89
CA PRO A 101 3.56 9.73 -12.11
C PRO A 101 2.88 10.44 -13.28
N GLY A 102 1.80 11.20 -13.03
CA GLY A 102 1.11 11.94 -14.07
C GLY A 102 1.95 13.10 -14.63
N LEU A 103 2.70 13.79 -13.78
CA LEU A 103 3.67 14.80 -14.21
C LEU A 103 4.81 14.19 -15.03
N CYS A 104 5.35 13.04 -14.60
CA CYS A 104 6.36 12.32 -15.37
C CYS A 104 5.84 11.93 -16.75
N TRP A 105 4.59 11.46 -16.86
CA TRP A 105 3.98 11.14 -18.15
C TRP A 105 3.95 12.35 -19.09
N ILE A 106 3.48 13.50 -18.61
CA ILE A 106 3.43 14.74 -19.41
C ILE A 106 4.83 15.15 -19.88
N VAL A 107 5.82 15.08 -18.99
CA VAL A 107 7.22 15.43 -19.33
C VAL A 107 7.78 14.49 -20.39
N ILE A 108 7.54 13.18 -20.27
CA ILE A 108 7.98 12.19 -21.26
C ILE A 108 7.41 12.53 -22.65
N LEU A 109 6.10 12.78 -22.75
CA LEU A 109 5.46 13.12 -24.03
C LEU A 109 5.95 14.46 -24.61
N LEU A 110 6.24 15.46 -23.77
CA LEU A 110 6.81 16.74 -24.22
C LEU A 110 8.24 16.58 -24.75
N ILE A 111 9.05 15.73 -24.10
CA ILE A 111 10.44 15.45 -24.51
C ILE A 111 10.49 14.59 -25.77
N ASP A 112 9.55 13.66 -25.98
CA ASP A 112 9.44 12.98 -27.27
C ASP A 112 9.06 14.00 -28.37
N GLY A 113 8.05 14.81 -28.09
CA GLY A 113 7.68 15.98 -28.88
C GLY A 113 6.81 15.68 -30.10
N LYS A 114 6.61 14.42 -30.49
CA LYS A 114 5.76 14.06 -31.63
C LYS A 114 4.29 14.37 -31.37
N TYR A 115 3.82 14.08 -30.16
CA TYR A 115 2.43 14.32 -29.75
C TYR A 115 2.10 15.83 -29.75
N ALA A 116 2.95 16.64 -29.12
CA ALA A 116 2.78 18.09 -29.09
C ALA A 116 2.92 18.71 -30.48
N ALA A 117 3.90 18.27 -31.28
CA ALA A 117 4.06 18.74 -32.65
C ALA A 117 2.83 18.43 -33.51
N CYS A 118 2.22 17.25 -33.35
CA CYS A 118 0.95 16.90 -33.99
C CYS A 118 -0.19 17.86 -33.57
N GLY A 119 -0.29 18.18 -32.28
CA GLY A 119 -1.32 19.10 -31.78
C GLY A 119 -1.14 20.56 -32.23
N MET A 120 0.12 20.98 -32.46
CA MET A 120 0.48 22.31 -32.97
C MET A 120 0.38 22.41 -34.50
N TYR A 121 0.36 21.29 -35.20
CA TYR A 121 0.27 21.25 -36.66
C TYR A 121 -1.20 21.40 -37.10
N SER A 122 -1.65 22.65 -37.23
CA SER A 122 -3.03 22.99 -37.60
C SER A 122 -3.28 23.10 -39.11
N ASN A 123 -2.22 23.18 -39.92
CA ASN A 123 -2.30 23.45 -41.36
C ASN A 123 -2.07 22.20 -42.19
N CYS A 124 -2.87 21.16 -41.97
CA CYS A 124 -2.98 20.10 -42.97
C CYS A 124 -3.96 20.57 -44.05
N ASP A 125 -3.46 20.76 -45.27
CA ASP A 125 -4.34 20.94 -46.42
C ASP A 125 -5.23 19.70 -46.51
N SER A 126 -6.54 19.91 -46.59
CA SER A 126 -7.67 19.00 -46.29
C SER A 126 -7.70 17.61 -46.95
N THR A 127 -6.68 17.21 -47.70
CA THR A 127 -6.47 15.83 -48.14
C THR A 127 -6.00 14.96 -46.97
N MET A 128 -6.71 13.84 -46.72
CA MET A 128 -6.34 12.80 -45.76
C MET A 128 -4.99 12.15 -46.12
N THR A 129 -3.89 12.87 -45.94
CA THR A 129 -2.54 12.34 -46.06
C THR A 129 -1.97 12.18 -44.67
N THR A 130 -1.58 10.94 -44.33
CA THR A 130 -0.70 10.65 -43.21
C THR A 130 0.59 11.44 -43.40
N VAL A 131 0.76 12.52 -42.63
CA VAL A 131 1.93 13.39 -42.78
C VAL A 131 3.12 12.65 -42.17
N LYS A 132 4.04 12.17 -43.01
CA LYS A 132 5.34 11.71 -42.53
C LYS A 132 6.04 12.87 -41.83
N ILE A 133 6.60 12.59 -40.65
CA ILE A 133 7.30 13.51 -39.72
C ILE A 133 8.64 14.01 -40.31
N THR A 134 8.63 14.47 -41.56
CA THR A 134 9.81 14.94 -42.30
C THR A 134 9.57 16.30 -42.94
N SER A 135 8.45 16.97 -42.62
CA SER A 135 8.25 18.36 -43.04
C SER A 135 9.01 19.29 -42.09
N LEU A 136 9.73 20.27 -42.66
CA LEU A 136 10.54 21.25 -41.92
C LEU A 136 9.77 21.92 -40.76
N GLY A 137 8.46 22.12 -40.92
CA GLY A 137 7.59 22.70 -39.88
C GLY A 137 7.36 21.77 -38.67
N MET A 138 7.33 20.46 -38.87
CA MET A 138 7.21 19.51 -37.75
C MET A 138 8.49 19.42 -36.94
N GLU A 139 9.67 19.48 -37.57
CA GLU A 139 10.95 19.44 -36.85
C GLU A 139 11.10 20.64 -35.88
N VAL A 140 10.70 21.84 -36.31
CA VAL A 140 10.70 23.03 -35.45
C VAL A 140 9.73 22.86 -34.27
N ASN A 141 8.52 22.35 -34.50
CA ASN A 141 7.56 22.11 -33.43
C ASN A 141 8.03 21.04 -32.44
N ILE A 142 8.72 20.00 -32.91
CA ILE A 142 9.35 18.98 -32.05
C ILE A 142 10.43 19.62 -31.17
N LEU A 143 11.29 20.48 -31.75
CA LEU A 143 12.33 21.18 -30.99
C LEU A 143 11.74 22.10 -29.91
N ILE A 144 10.66 22.83 -30.25
CA ILE A 144 9.93 23.67 -29.29
C ILE A 144 9.35 22.81 -28.16
N SER A 145 8.67 21.72 -28.49
CA SER A 145 8.11 20.81 -27.49
C SER A 145 9.18 20.25 -26.55
N LYS A 146 10.31 19.80 -27.10
CA LYS A 146 11.46 19.30 -26.33
C LYS A 146 11.96 20.34 -25.35
N THR A 147 12.14 21.57 -25.82
CA THR A 147 12.59 22.70 -25.00
C THR A 147 11.60 22.97 -23.85
N ILE A 148 10.30 22.98 -24.15
CA ILE A 148 9.25 23.14 -23.12
C ILE A 148 9.30 21.98 -22.13
N GLY A 149 9.47 20.74 -22.59
CA GLY A 149 9.59 19.54 -21.74
C GLY A 149 10.73 19.65 -20.73
N PHE A 150 11.92 20.08 -21.16
CA PHE A 150 13.05 20.31 -20.25
C PHE A 150 12.80 21.46 -19.27
N ILE A 151 12.14 22.54 -19.70
CA ILE A 151 11.77 23.66 -18.81
C ILE A 151 10.79 23.18 -17.73
N VAL A 152 9.76 22.41 -18.12
CA VAL A 152 8.78 21.85 -17.19
C VAL A 152 9.45 20.86 -16.22
N LEU A 153 10.35 20.00 -16.71
CA LEU A 153 11.12 19.10 -15.85
C LEU A 153 11.96 19.87 -14.83
N ALA A 154 12.67 20.91 -15.26
CA ALA A 154 13.45 21.76 -14.36
C ALA A 154 12.56 22.45 -13.32
N ALA A 155 11.38 22.95 -13.72
CA ALA A 155 10.41 23.55 -12.81
C ALA A 155 9.90 22.53 -11.78
N ILE A 156 9.55 21.31 -12.19
CA ILE A 156 9.11 20.24 -11.26
C ILE A 156 10.21 19.92 -10.24
N VAL A 157 11.47 19.77 -10.69
CA VAL A 157 12.61 19.52 -9.80
C VAL A 157 12.80 20.68 -8.82
N LEU A 158 12.75 21.93 -9.30
CA LEU A 158 12.86 23.12 -8.44
C LEU A 158 11.73 23.20 -7.42
N ILE A 159 10.48 22.98 -7.83
CA ILE A 159 9.32 22.95 -6.92
C ILE A 159 9.52 21.85 -5.87
N HIS A 160 9.98 20.66 -6.27
CA HIS A 160 10.22 19.57 -5.34
C HIS A 160 11.35 19.90 -4.34
N LEU A 161 12.43 20.54 -4.77
CA LEU A 161 13.50 21.01 -3.89
C LEU A 161 12.99 22.08 -2.91
N ILE A 162 12.23 23.06 -3.39
CA ILE A 162 11.60 24.09 -2.54
C ILE A 162 10.68 23.42 -1.52
N TYR A 163 9.90 22.43 -1.93
CA TYR A 163 9.02 21.67 -1.06
C TYR A 163 9.79 20.88 0.01
N GLN A 164 10.87 20.19 -0.36
CA GLN A 164 11.72 19.47 0.60
C GLN A 164 12.39 20.41 1.60
N LEU A 165 12.84 21.58 1.15
CA LEU A 165 13.41 22.61 2.03
C LEU A 165 12.34 23.19 2.97
N TRP A 166 11.15 23.45 2.45
CA TRP A 166 10.01 23.91 3.25
C TRP A 166 9.61 22.89 4.31
N ASP A 167 9.42 21.62 3.93
CA ASP A 167 9.07 20.55 4.87
C ASP A 167 10.17 20.35 5.92
N SER A 168 11.44 20.45 5.52
CA SER A 168 12.57 20.41 6.45
C SER A 168 12.58 21.57 7.44
N CYS A 169 12.19 22.77 7.03
CA CYS A 169 12.10 23.95 7.89
C CYS A 169 10.86 23.94 8.80
N CYS A 170 9.73 23.40 8.33
CA CYS A 170 8.47 23.39 9.08
C CYS A 170 8.33 22.20 10.04
N GLN A 171 8.97 21.07 9.77
CA GLN A 171 8.99 19.96 10.74
C GLN A 171 9.91 20.29 11.91
N SER A 172 9.31 20.72 13.03
CA SER A 172 9.98 20.72 14.33
C SER A 172 10.66 19.36 14.56
N HIS A 173 11.93 19.38 14.92
CA HIS A 173 12.84 18.23 15.05
C HIS A 173 12.25 17.09 15.93
N GLU A 174 11.33 17.43 16.83
CA GLU A 174 10.63 16.51 17.73
C GLU A 174 9.59 15.63 17.02
N GLY A 175 8.91 16.16 15.99
CA GLY A 175 7.91 15.42 15.21
C GLY A 175 8.53 14.30 14.38
N ARG A 176 9.68 14.57 13.75
CA ARG A 176 10.37 13.60 12.88
C ARG A 176 10.93 12.42 13.65
N TYR A 177 11.49 12.65 14.84
CA TYR A 177 12.00 11.58 15.70
C TYR A 177 10.88 10.66 16.19
N LYS A 178 9.75 11.24 16.60
CA LYS A 178 8.57 10.48 17.03
C LYS A 178 8.00 9.62 15.91
N GLU A 179 7.97 10.13 14.68
CA GLU A 179 7.46 9.39 13.51
C GLU A 179 8.40 8.25 13.10
N MET A 180 9.73 8.48 13.07
CA MET A 180 10.70 7.40 12.84
C MET A 180 10.64 6.32 13.91
N TYR A 181 10.55 6.71 15.20
CA TYR A 181 10.45 5.76 16.30
C TYR A 181 9.17 4.91 16.21
N ASN A 182 8.03 5.53 15.91
CA ASN A 182 6.77 4.81 15.74
C ASN A 182 6.80 3.87 14.54
N ALA A 183 7.37 4.30 13.40
CA ALA A 183 7.51 3.46 12.21
C ALA A 183 8.45 2.26 12.47
N GLN A 184 9.52 2.44 13.23
CA GLN A 184 10.41 1.36 13.64
C GLN A 184 9.68 0.37 14.56
N LEU A 185 8.93 0.89 15.53
CA LEU A 185 8.14 0.09 16.48
C LEU A 185 7.07 -0.74 15.76
N GLU A 186 6.39 -0.19 14.75
CA GLU A 186 5.43 -0.95 13.93
C GLU A 186 6.10 -2.09 13.17
N LYS A 187 7.25 -1.83 12.53
CA LYS A 187 8.00 -2.89 11.83
C LYS A 187 8.46 -4.00 12.77
N ASP A 188 8.87 -3.66 13.99
CA ASP A 188 9.30 -4.66 14.97
C ASP A 188 8.12 -5.47 15.52
N LYS A 189 6.95 -4.83 15.69
CA LYS A 189 5.70 -5.54 16.00
C LYS A 189 5.29 -6.50 14.88
N GLU A 190 5.35 -6.09 13.63
CA GLU A 190 5.04 -6.96 12.48
C GLU A 190 5.98 -8.17 12.43
N LYS A 191 7.29 -7.98 12.66
CA LYS A 191 8.26 -9.07 12.73
C LYS A 191 7.97 -10.03 13.88
N LEU A 192 7.61 -9.50 15.06
CA LEU A 192 7.23 -10.31 16.22
C LEU A 192 5.98 -11.15 15.94
N VAL A 193 4.95 -10.55 15.35
CA VAL A 193 3.71 -11.24 14.96
C VAL A 193 4.00 -12.33 13.93
N MET A 194 4.78 -12.03 12.88
CA MET A 194 5.14 -13.03 11.87
C MET A 194 5.97 -14.18 12.46
N LYS A 195 6.88 -13.89 13.40
CA LYS A 195 7.65 -14.92 14.11
C LYS A 195 6.76 -15.81 14.96
N TYR A 196 5.76 -15.23 15.63
CA TYR A 196 4.78 -15.98 16.42
C TYR A 196 3.89 -16.87 15.54
N ILE A 197 3.32 -16.33 14.46
CA ILE A 197 2.52 -17.09 13.48
C ILE A 197 3.31 -18.28 12.94
N LYS A 198 4.57 -18.05 12.54
CA LYS A 198 5.45 -19.12 12.05
C LYS A 198 5.64 -20.22 13.09
N LYS A 199 5.98 -19.85 14.34
CA LYS A 199 6.17 -20.81 15.43
C LYS A 199 4.90 -21.61 15.74
N CYS A 200 3.73 -20.97 15.73
CA CYS A 200 2.45 -21.67 15.90
C CYS A 200 2.17 -22.65 14.76
N SER A 201 2.46 -22.28 13.51
CA SER A 201 2.27 -23.17 12.36
C SER A 201 3.19 -24.41 12.42
N GLU A 202 4.46 -24.24 12.83
CA GLU A 202 5.42 -25.33 13.00
C GLU A 202 5.00 -26.27 14.16
N ASN A 203 4.59 -25.70 15.29
CA ASN A 203 4.09 -26.48 16.43
C ASN A 203 2.84 -27.29 16.09
N ARG A 204 1.94 -26.71 15.27
CA ARG A 204 0.73 -27.39 14.80
C ARG A 204 1.07 -28.53 13.84
N ALA A 205 1.99 -28.32 12.90
CA ALA A 205 2.47 -29.37 12.01
C ALA A 205 3.10 -30.55 12.78
N ALA A 206 3.98 -30.25 13.75
CA ALA A 206 4.61 -31.27 14.60
C ALA A 206 3.62 -32.00 15.53
N ARG A 207 2.46 -31.42 15.83
CA ARG A 207 1.38 -32.11 16.56
C ARG A 207 0.69 -33.12 15.64
N TYR A 208 0.35 -32.73 14.42
CA TYR A 208 -0.26 -33.63 13.43
C TYR A 208 0.65 -34.81 13.07
N GLU A 209 1.95 -34.58 12.89
CA GLU A 209 2.90 -35.68 12.62
C GLU A 209 2.92 -36.71 13.76
N ARG A 210 2.91 -36.25 15.02
CA ARG A 210 2.86 -37.14 16.18
C ARG A 210 1.55 -37.91 16.29
N GLU A 211 0.42 -37.31 15.91
CA GLU A 211 -0.88 -38.00 15.89
C GLU A 211 -0.94 -39.04 14.77
N VAL A 212 -0.44 -38.72 13.57
CA VAL A 212 -0.35 -39.67 12.45
C VAL A 212 0.58 -40.82 12.78
N GLU A 213 1.73 -40.57 13.41
CA GLU A 213 2.66 -41.62 13.84
C GLU A 213 2.01 -42.57 14.87
N LYS A 214 1.26 -42.02 15.84
CA LYS A 214 0.49 -42.82 16.82
C LYS A 214 -0.58 -43.68 16.15
N MET A 215 -1.35 -43.11 15.23
CA MET A 215 -2.38 -43.86 14.47
C MET A 215 -1.74 -44.98 13.63
N THR A 216 -0.61 -44.71 12.97
CA THR A 216 0.10 -45.69 12.13
C THR A 216 0.67 -46.83 12.96
N LYS A 217 1.32 -46.52 14.10
CA LYS A 217 1.83 -47.54 15.04
C LYS A 217 0.70 -48.40 15.61
N GLY A 218 -0.47 -47.81 15.90
CA GLY A 218 -1.66 -48.54 16.35
C GLY A 218 -2.14 -49.57 15.32
N ILE A 219 -2.17 -49.21 14.03
CA ILE A 219 -2.56 -50.12 12.94
C ILE A 219 -1.53 -51.25 12.77
N LEU A 220 -0.24 -50.95 12.82
CA LEU A 220 0.82 -51.95 12.66
C LEU A 220 0.95 -52.91 13.86
N ALA A 221 0.72 -52.43 15.08
CA ALA A 221 0.72 -53.26 16.28
C ALA A 221 -0.57 -54.10 16.40
N GLY A 222 -1.69 -53.59 15.85
CA GLY A 222 -2.96 -54.29 15.72
C GLY A 222 -2.96 -55.31 14.57
N GLY A 223 -2.05 -56.28 14.61
CA GLY A 223 -2.11 -57.45 13.74
C GLY A 223 -3.40 -58.24 14.00
N GLY A 224 -4.37 -58.13 13.10
CA GLY A 224 -5.30 -59.21 12.79
C GLY A 224 -6.49 -59.45 13.74
N GLN A 225 -7.14 -58.42 14.28
CA GLN A 225 -8.53 -58.59 14.77
C GLN A 225 -9.48 -57.69 13.98
N GLY A 226 -10.48 -58.33 13.37
CA GLY A 226 -11.33 -57.79 12.31
C GLY A 226 -12.03 -56.48 12.67
N LEU A 227 -12.19 -55.63 11.64
CA LEU A 227 -12.98 -54.41 11.66
C LEU A 227 -14.34 -54.63 12.35
N PRO A 228 -14.68 -53.89 13.42
CA PRO A 228 -16.07 -53.74 13.79
C PRO A 228 -16.74 -52.81 12.76
N HIS A 229 -17.70 -53.37 12.03
CA HIS A 229 -18.71 -52.64 11.27
C HIS A 229 -19.44 -51.67 12.23
N GLN A 230 -18.99 -50.42 12.34
CA GLN A 230 -19.67 -49.44 13.16
C GLN A 230 -20.77 -48.78 12.32
N ARG A 231 -21.99 -49.20 12.66
CA ARG A 231 -23.27 -48.80 12.11
C ARG A 231 -23.41 -47.27 12.18
N ILE A 232 -23.60 -46.64 11.02
CA ILE A 232 -24.08 -45.26 10.90
C ILE A 232 -25.46 -45.23 11.54
N ALA A 233 -25.58 -44.61 12.71
CA ALA A 233 -26.85 -44.29 13.32
C ALA A 233 -27.04 -42.78 13.22
N GLU A 234 -28.01 -42.41 12.38
CA GLU A 234 -28.66 -41.12 12.38
C GLU A 234 -29.22 -40.81 13.78
N SER A 235 -29.01 -39.59 14.26
CA SER A 235 -29.92 -38.97 15.22
C SER A 235 -30.14 -37.50 14.87
N GLN A 236 -31.41 -37.23 14.60
CA GLN A 236 -32.02 -35.96 14.26
C GLN A 236 -32.20 -35.05 15.49
N SER A 237 -32.27 -33.75 15.20
CA SER A 237 -33.16 -32.68 15.74
C SER A 237 -33.67 -32.69 17.20
N ALA A 238 -33.54 -31.52 17.85
CA ALA A 238 -34.56 -30.72 18.59
C ALA A 238 -33.79 -29.78 19.57
N GLY A 239 -33.91 -28.45 19.53
CA GLY A 239 -35.01 -27.63 20.09
C GLY A 239 -34.48 -26.96 21.37
N GLU A 240 -34.13 -25.66 21.35
CA GLU A 240 -34.89 -24.47 21.79
C GLU A 240 -34.70 -24.09 23.28
N ASP A 241 -34.80 -22.77 23.52
CA ASP A 241 -34.74 -21.98 24.77
C ASP A 241 -33.39 -21.88 25.51
N GLY A 242 -32.85 -20.72 25.91
CA GLY A 242 -33.42 -19.39 26.12
C GLY A 242 -33.29 -19.00 27.59
N ASP A 243 -32.25 -18.23 27.98
CA ASP A 243 -32.35 -17.28 29.10
C ASP A 243 -31.16 -16.30 29.22
N HIS A 244 -31.46 -15.13 29.78
CA HIS A 244 -30.59 -14.00 30.11
C HIS A 244 -29.50 -14.34 31.15
N PRO A 245 -28.46 -13.49 31.29
CA PRO A 245 -28.34 -12.87 32.62
C PRO A 245 -27.97 -11.39 32.64
N GLU A 246 -28.45 -10.80 33.72
CA GLU A 246 -28.34 -9.44 34.19
C GLU A 246 -26.91 -9.04 34.62
N ASP A 247 -26.74 -7.73 34.75
CA ASP A 247 -25.55 -7.03 35.23
C ASP A 247 -25.10 -7.49 36.63
N GLU A 248 -23.84 -7.90 36.73
CA GLU A 248 -23.12 -7.95 38.01
C GLU A 248 -21.81 -7.16 37.91
N VAL A 249 -21.79 -6.01 38.59
CA VAL A 249 -20.62 -5.16 38.79
C VAL A 249 -19.82 -5.73 39.95
N VAL A 250 -18.66 -6.34 39.66
CA VAL A 250 -17.69 -6.78 40.69
C VAL A 250 -16.45 -5.88 40.64
N PRO A 251 -16.00 -5.31 41.79
CA PRO A 251 -14.88 -4.37 41.82
C PRO A 251 -13.52 -5.07 41.68
N LEU A 252 -12.59 -4.36 41.05
CA LEU A 252 -11.17 -4.68 40.96
C LEU A 252 -10.54 -4.73 42.37
N GLN A 253 -10.15 -5.91 42.85
CA GLN A 253 -9.18 -6.05 43.93
C GLN A 253 -8.19 -7.19 43.65
N THR A 254 -6.95 -6.77 43.43
CA THR A 254 -5.68 -7.37 43.89
C THR A 254 -5.58 -8.89 43.93
N ILE A 255 -4.88 -9.48 42.96
CA ILE A 255 -4.17 -10.76 43.18
C ILE A 255 -2.75 -10.63 42.61
N ALA A 256 -1.86 -10.20 43.50
CA ALA A 256 -0.47 -10.64 43.49
C ALA A 256 -0.39 -11.92 44.34
N GLU A 257 0.42 -12.87 43.86
CA GLU A 257 1.00 -14.01 44.60
C GLU A 257 0.06 -15.10 45.17
N SER A 258 0.10 -16.28 44.53
CA SER A 258 0.50 -17.52 45.22
C SER A 258 0.77 -18.64 44.21
N GLN A 259 1.85 -19.37 44.49
CA GLN A 259 2.38 -20.49 43.73
C GLN A 259 1.64 -21.81 44.04
N SER A 260 1.82 -22.78 43.13
CA SER A 260 2.06 -24.20 43.42
C SER A 260 0.89 -25.08 43.88
N ALA A 261 0.40 -25.94 42.99
CA ALA A 261 0.41 -27.40 43.19
C ALA A 261 0.06 -28.13 41.87
N GLY A 262 0.73 -29.25 41.62
CA GLY A 262 0.64 -30.00 40.37
C GLY A 262 -0.64 -30.82 40.18
N GLY A 263 -0.90 -31.13 38.91
CA GLY A 263 -1.91 -32.10 38.47
C GLY A 263 -1.88 -32.21 36.96
N GLY A 264 -1.35 -33.31 36.44
CA GLY A 264 -1.31 -33.61 35.01
C GLY A 264 -2.73 -33.78 34.46
N GLY A 265 -3.17 -32.81 33.67
CA GLY A 265 -4.40 -32.86 32.88
C GLY A 265 -4.10 -32.35 31.48
N ASN A 266 -4.62 -33.06 30.47
CA ASN A 266 -4.43 -32.75 29.04
C ASN A 266 -4.74 -31.29 28.72
N GLY A 267 -3.68 -30.53 28.42
CA GLY A 267 -3.74 -29.18 27.88
C GLY A 267 -4.31 -29.16 26.47
N ILE A 268 -5.65 -29.17 26.40
CA ILE A 268 -6.35 -28.42 25.36
C ILE A 268 -5.97 -26.95 25.59
N CYS A 269 -5.68 -26.22 24.52
CA CYS A 269 -5.13 -24.87 24.54
C CYS A 269 -5.94 -23.90 25.43
N GLU A 270 -5.63 -23.85 26.72
CA GLU A 270 -6.13 -22.82 27.63
C GLU A 270 -5.56 -21.43 27.24
N GLU A 271 -4.49 -21.42 26.44
CA GLU A 271 -3.96 -20.23 25.77
C GLU A 271 -4.84 -19.72 24.60
N ASP A 272 -5.67 -20.56 23.94
CA ASP A 272 -6.60 -20.08 22.91
C ASP A 272 -7.79 -19.34 23.56
N ILE A 273 -8.23 -19.78 24.75
CA ILE A 273 -9.24 -19.07 25.57
C ILE A 273 -8.65 -17.77 26.13
N ALA A 274 -7.36 -17.75 26.50
CA ALA A 274 -6.69 -16.53 26.93
C ALA A 274 -6.58 -15.49 25.79
N LEU A 275 -6.32 -15.92 24.55
CA LEU A 275 -6.22 -15.02 23.41
C LEU A 275 -7.58 -14.43 23.00
N GLU A 276 -8.65 -15.24 23.01
CA GLU A 276 -10.02 -14.74 22.80
C GLU A 276 -10.45 -13.79 23.92
N ARG A 277 -10.13 -14.10 25.19
CA ARG A 277 -10.42 -13.19 26.31
C ARG A 277 -9.63 -11.89 26.22
N ILE A 278 -8.36 -11.93 25.80
CA ILE A 278 -7.55 -10.72 25.56
C ILE A 278 -8.14 -9.89 24.42
N LEU A 279 -8.58 -10.52 23.32
CA LEU A 279 -9.23 -9.83 22.20
C LEU A 279 -10.58 -9.20 22.61
N VAL A 280 -11.40 -9.89 23.41
CA VAL A 280 -12.67 -9.37 23.96
C VAL A 280 -12.43 -8.24 24.97
N ILE A 281 -11.38 -8.30 25.79
CA ILE A 281 -11.01 -7.22 26.72
C ILE A 281 -10.52 -5.99 25.94
N ILE A 282 -9.73 -6.18 24.87
CA ILE A 282 -9.28 -5.09 23.99
C ILE A 282 -10.48 -4.45 23.26
N ASP A 283 -11.46 -5.24 22.82
CA ASP A 283 -12.67 -4.75 22.15
C ASP A 283 -13.60 -3.97 23.11
N LYS A 284 -13.81 -4.48 24.34
CA LYS A 284 -14.55 -3.77 25.40
C LYS A 284 -13.84 -2.49 25.87
N ALA A 285 -12.51 -2.50 26.01
CA ALA A 285 -11.73 -1.30 26.33
C ALA A 285 -11.77 -0.25 25.21
N CYS A 286 -11.91 -0.69 23.95
CA CYS A 286 -12.13 0.20 22.80
C CYS A 286 -13.54 0.82 22.80
N HIS A 287 -14.56 0.10 23.27
CA HIS A 287 -15.93 0.60 23.34
C HIS A 287 -16.20 1.56 24.52
N LEU A 288 -15.49 1.42 25.65
CA LEU A 288 -15.66 2.30 26.81
C LEU A 288 -15.02 3.69 26.64
N LYS A 289 -14.16 3.90 25.65
CA LYS A 289 -13.53 5.21 25.36
C LYS A 289 -14.35 6.11 24.43
N LYS A 290 -15.60 5.70 24.11
CA LYS A 290 -16.49 6.37 23.16
C LYS A 290 -17.77 6.93 23.79
N ARG A 291 -17.82 7.04 25.13
CA ARG A 291 -18.79 7.86 25.86
C ARG A 291 -18.06 9.04 26.51
#